data_AF-A0A9X1XLC3-F1
#
_entry.id   AF-A0A9X1XLC3-F1
#
_cell.length_a   1.000
_cell.length_b   1.000
_cell.length_c   1.000
_cell.angle_alpha   90.00
_cell.angle_beta   90.00
_cell.angle_gamma   90.00
#
_symmetry.space_group_name_H-M   'P 1'
#
loop_
_entity.id
_entity.type
_entity.pdbx_description
1 polymer ?
#
loop_
_entity_poly.entity_id
_entity_poly.type
_entity_poly.pdbx_seq_one_letter_code
_entity_poly.pdbx_strand_id
1 'polypeptide(L)'
;MQHSEFETLVQNLCQLDSLPKALEMLKDDVNADIAEVAASLTGQFALAEVEGESRIYHVTVEENEQGEAEEFVEHVMNEGDDIIKFVAWFFDAQFGMKQKETYQVAGKTYRQPKRSK
;
A
#
# COMPACT_ATOMS: atom_id res chain seq x y z
N MET A 1 6.82 14.37 -7.68
CA MET A 1 7.26 13.27 -8.55
C MET A 1 6.93 13.59 -10.00
N GLN A 2 7.85 13.38 -10.95
CA GLN A 2 7.47 13.32 -12.36
C GLN A 2 6.77 11.99 -12.66
N HIS A 3 5.84 12.01 -13.62
CA HIS A 3 5.06 10.85 -14.04
C HIS A 3 5.94 9.64 -14.40
N SER A 4 7.12 9.87 -14.97
CA SER A 4 8.07 8.83 -15.37
C SER A 4 8.78 8.14 -14.20
N GLU A 5 9.05 8.86 -13.11
CA GLU A 5 9.68 8.29 -11.90
C GLU A 5 8.70 7.37 -11.19
N PHE A 6 7.45 7.83 -11.06
CA PHE A 6 6.35 7.03 -10.54
C PHE A 6 6.14 5.76 -11.38
N GLU A 7 6.20 5.87 -12.70
CA GLU A 7 6.02 4.72 -13.60
C GLU A 7 7.05 3.62 -13.35
N THR A 8 8.31 4.03 -13.27
CA THR A 8 9.44 3.12 -13.02
C THR A 8 9.33 2.48 -11.63
N LEU A 9 9.01 3.29 -10.62
CA LEU A 9 8.84 2.81 -9.25
C LEU A 9 7.74 1.76 -9.14
N VAL A 10 6.54 2.05 -9.66
CA VAL A 10 5.41 1.11 -9.62
C VAL A 10 5.73 -0.19 -10.36
N GLN A 11 6.42 -0.11 -11.50
CA GLN A 11 6.85 -1.30 -12.23
C GLN A 11 7.84 -2.15 -11.42
N ASN A 12 8.84 -1.52 -10.80
CA ASN A 12 9.81 -2.21 -9.95
C ASN A 12 9.14 -2.87 -8.74
N LEU A 13 8.22 -2.17 -8.07
CA LEU A 13 7.45 -2.71 -6.95
C LEU A 13 6.58 -3.90 -7.38
N CYS A 14 6.00 -3.84 -8.58
CA CYS A 14 5.23 -4.94 -9.16
C CYS A 14 6.06 -6.18 -9.52
N GLN A 15 7.39 -6.08 -9.59
CA GLN A 15 8.28 -7.23 -9.76
C GLN A 15 8.53 -7.97 -8.44
N LEU A 16 8.10 -7.41 -7.30
CA LEU A 16 8.31 -8.00 -5.98
C LEU A 16 7.17 -8.96 -5.63
N ASP A 17 7.52 -10.03 -4.92
CA ASP A 17 6.56 -11.05 -4.48
C ASP A 17 5.97 -10.79 -3.09
N SER A 18 6.44 -9.76 -2.37
CA SER A 18 6.08 -9.57 -0.97
C SER A 18 6.03 -8.10 -0.56
N LEU A 19 4.99 -7.75 0.21
CA LEU A 19 4.77 -6.42 0.77
C LEU A 19 5.97 -5.89 1.57
N PRO A 20 6.64 -6.65 2.46
CA PRO A 20 7.83 -6.16 3.15
C PRO A 20 8.96 -5.76 2.19
N LYS A 21 9.19 -6.51 1.10
CA LYS A 21 10.19 -6.13 0.08
C LYS A 21 9.80 -4.83 -0.64
N ALA A 22 8.50 -4.67 -0.91
CA ALA A 22 7.98 -3.46 -1.54
C ALA A 22 8.16 -2.23 -0.64
N LEU A 23 7.88 -2.37 0.66
CA LEU A 23 8.17 -1.33 1.65
C LEU A 23 9.65 -1.00 1.75
N GLU A 24 10.54 -2.00 1.76
CA GLU A 24 11.97 -1.75 1.78
C GLU A 24 12.44 -0.96 0.56
N MET A 25 11.92 -1.29 -0.63
CA MET A 25 12.21 -0.53 -1.85
C MET A 25 11.67 0.91 -1.77
N LEU A 26 10.44 1.11 -1.24
CA LEU A 26 9.87 2.44 -1.05
C LEU A 26 10.69 3.28 -0.05
N LYS A 27 11.26 2.64 0.99
CA LYS A 27 12.15 3.30 1.96
C LYS A 27 13.48 3.75 1.39
N ASP A 28 13.98 3.01 0.39
CA ASP A 28 15.21 3.35 -0.33
C ASP A 28 14.94 4.25 -1.55
N ASP A 29 13.69 4.69 -1.73
CA ASP A 29 13.33 5.54 -2.86
C ASP A 29 14.05 6.89 -2.80
N VAL A 30 14.37 7.43 -3.97
CA VAL A 30 15.04 8.74 -4.11
C VAL A 30 14.17 9.89 -3.59
N ASN A 31 12.85 9.68 -3.50
CA ASN A 31 11.92 10.65 -2.97
C ASN A 31 11.80 10.52 -1.44
N ALA A 32 12.30 11.52 -0.73
CA ALA A 32 12.23 11.61 0.71
C ALA A 32 10.80 11.48 1.27
N ASP A 33 9.78 12.05 0.61
CA ASP A 33 8.38 11.93 1.05
C ASP A 33 7.91 10.46 1.03
N ILE A 34 8.29 9.70 0.00
CA ILE A 34 7.94 8.28 -0.10
C ILE A 34 8.69 7.47 0.95
N ALA A 35 10.00 7.72 1.07
CA ALA A 35 10.88 7.00 1.98
C ALA A 35 10.44 7.19 3.44
N GLU A 36 10.10 8.41 3.83
CA GLU A 36 9.64 8.76 5.17
C GLU A 36 8.30 8.10 5.49
N VAL A 37 7.35 8.19 4.57
CA VAL A 37 6.03 7.54 4.73
C VAL A 37 6.17 6.02 4.80
N ALA A 38 6.92 5.39 3.88
CA ALA A 38 7.14 3.95 3.90
C ALA A 38 7.86 3.48 5.17
N ALA A 39 8.79 4.29 5.69
CA ALA A 39 9.43 4.02 6.98
C ALA A 39 8.42 4.10 8.14
N SER A 40 7.50 5.06 8.12
CA SER A 40 6.40 5.17 9.10
C SER A 40 5.46 3.97 9.07
N LEU A 41 5.06 3.54 7.86
CA LEU A 41 4.19 2.37 7.69
C LEU A 41 4.87 1.05 8.06
N THR A 42 6.21 1.02 8.10
CA THR A 42 6.96 -0.19 8.46
C THR A 42 6.72 -0.52 9.94
N GLY A 43 6.08 -1.66 10.19
CA GLY A 43 5.68 -2.07 11.53
C GLY A 43 4.22 -1.70 11.88
N GLN A 44 3.55 -0.95 11.01
CA GLN A 44 2.11 -0.69 11.06
C GLN A 44 1.31 -1.72 10.25
N PHE A 45 1.92 -2.82 9.81
CA PHE A 45 1.20 -3.91 9.13
C PHE A 45 1.02 -5.11 10.05
N ALA A 46 -0.22 -5.57 10.14
CA ALA A 46 -0.61 -6.77 10.86
C ALA A 46 -1.05 -7.85 9.86
N LEU A 47 -0.51 -9.06 10.00
CA LEU A 47 -0.95 -10.22 9.26
C LEU A 47 -1.91 -11.03 10.13
N ALA A 48 -3.10 -11.31 9.62
CA ALA A 48 -4.10 -12.13 10.29
C ALA A 48 -4.62 -13.21 9.35
N GLU A 49 -4.65 -14.46 9.82
CA GLU A 49 -5.22 -15.58 9.06
C GLU A 49 -6.74 -15.59 9.24
N VAL A 50 -7.49 -15.46 8.14
CA VAL A 50 -8.95 -15.46 8.13
C VAL A 50 -9.42 -16.45 7.07
N GLU A 51 -10.18 -17.47 7.49
CA GLU A 51 -10.73 -18.50 6.58
C GLU A 51 -9.67 -19.26 5.76
N GLY A 52 -8.43 -19.36 6.27
CA GLY A 52 -7.30 -19.99 5.57
C GLY A 52 -6.58 -19.08 4.59
N GLU A 53 -6.90 -17.78 4.55
CA GLU A 53 -6.20 -16.76 3.80
C GLU A 53 -5.47 -15.82 4.77
N SER A 54 -4.16 -15.61 4.57
CA SER A 54 -3.41 -14.58 5.28
C SER A 54 -3.82 -13.21 4.75
N ARG A 55 -4.48 -12.39 5.56
CA ARG A 55 -4.90 -11.02 5.23
C ARG A 55 -3.95 -10.03 5.87
N ILE A 56 -3.52 -9.03 5.11
CA ILE A 56 -2.64 -7.95 5.56
C ILE A 56 -3.50 -6.71 5.82
N TYR A 57 -3.42 -6.24 7.06
CA TYR A 57 -4.08 -5.04 7.54
C TYR A 57 -3.04 -3.99 7.87
N HIS A 58 -3.37 -2.74 7.60
CA HIS A 58 -2.64 -1.58 8.05
C HIS A 58 -3.29 -1.05 9.33
N VAL A 59 -2.50 -0.87 10.39
CA VAL A 59 -2.93 -0.45 11.72
C VAL A 59 -2.27 0.89 12.02
N THR A 60 -3.06 1.96 11.99
CA THR A 60 -2.65 3.29 12.43
C THR A 60 -3.30 3.65 13.74
N VAL A 61 -2.60 4.44 14.56
CA VAL A 61 -3.18 5.04 15.76
C VAL A 61 -3.29 6.53 15.49
N GLU A 62 -4.51 7.02 15.41
CA GLU A 62 -4.79 8.43 15.17
C GLU A 62 -5.61 8.99 16.34
N GLU A 63 -5.31 10.22 16.73
CA GLU A 63 -6.06 10.91 17.78
C GLU A 63 -7.35 11.46 17.16
N ASN A 64 -8.50 11.03 17.68
CA ASN A 64 -9.81 11.47 17.17
C ASN A 64 -10.12 12.92 17.60
N GLU A 65 -11.25 13.47 17.13
CA GLU A 65 -11.68 14.83 17.49
C GLU A 65 -11.93 15.06 18.99
N GLN A 66 -11.93 14.00 19.81
CA GLN A 66 -12.09 14.05 21.26
C GLN A 66 -10.75 13.92 22.02
N GLY A 67 -9.62 13.80 21.33
CA GLY A 67 -8.31 13.62 21.95
C GLY A 67 -8.03 12.18 22.39
N GLU A 68 -8.81 11.20 21.93
CA GLU A 68 -8.63 9.79 22.24
C GLU A 68 -7.87 9.08 21.11
N ALA A 69 -6.88 8.28 21.48
CA ALA A 69 -6.15 7.44 20.53
C ALA A 69 -7.05 6.30 20.04
N GLU A 70 -7.45 6.34 18.77
CA GLU A 70 -8.20 5.27 18.12
C GLU A 70 -7.29 4.46 17.17
N GLU A 71 -7.45 3.13 17.22
CA GLU A 71 -6.76 2.21 16.32
C GLU A 71 -7.58 2.02 15.03
N PHE A 72 -7.06 2.53 13.93
CA PHE A 72 -7.61 2.37 12.59
C PHE A 72 -6.99 1.16 11.91
N VAL A 73 -7.83 0.17 11.61
CA VAL A 73 -7.44 -1.06 10.95
C VAL A 73 -8.02 -1.08 9.54
N GLU A 74 -7.17 -0.93 8.53
CA GLU A 74 -7.57 -0.92 7.12
C GLU A 74 -7.07 -2.18 6.40
N HIS A 75 -7.97 -2.85 5.67
CA HIS A 75 -7.57 -4.01 4.87
C HIS A 75 -6.88 -3.55 3.59
N VAL A 76 -5.61 -3.95 3.44
CA VAL A 76 -4.78 -3.52 2.30
C VAL A 76 -4.77 -4.57 1.19
N MET A 77 -4.38 -5.81 1.53
CA MET A 77 -4.31 -6.91 0.56
C MET A 77 -4.22 -8.26 1.28
N ASN A 78 -4.31 -9.37 0.54
CA ASN A 78 -4.02 -10.70 1.09
C ASN A 78 -2.57 -11.11 0.76
N GLU A 79 -2.01 -12.06 1.49
CA GLU A 79 -0.74 -12.68 1.15
C GLU A 79 -0.89 -13.45 -0.17
N GLY A 80 0.07 -13.26 -1.07
CA GLY A 80 0.02 -13.84 -2.42
C GLY A 80 -0.81 -13.03 -3.43
N ASP A 81 -1.47 -11.94 -3.02
CA ASP A 81 -2.02 -10.98 -3.97
C ASP A 81 -0.90 -10.16 -4.65
N ASP A 82 -1.21 -9.62 -5.83
CA ASP A 82 -0.31 -8.70 -6.52
C ASP A 82 0.01 -7.47 -5.66
N ILE A 83 1.31 -7.15 -5.53
CA ILE A 83 1.82 -5.95 -4.85
C ILE A 83 1.20 -4.65 -5.37
N ILE A 84 0.68 -4.65 -6.61
CA ILE A 84 -0.05 -3.49 -7.17
C ILE A 84 -1.23 -3.03 -6.29
N LYS A 85 -1.86 -3.93 -5.53
CA LYS A 85 -2.92 -3.56 -4.58
C LYS A 85 -2.37 -2.68 -3.47
N PHE A 86 -1.30 -3.12 -2.83
CA PHE A 86 -0.59 -2.34 -1.82
C PHE A 86 -0.06 -1.02 -2.38
N VAL A 87 0.57 -1.04 -3.56
CA VAL A 87 1.14 0.16 -4.18
C VAL A 87 0.03 1.17 -4.50
N ALA A 88 -1.09 0.72 -5.07
CA ALA A 88 -2.24 1.57 -5.34
C ALA A 88 -2.84 2.15 -4.06
N TRP A 89 -3.04 1.32 -3.04
CA TRP A 89 -3.52 1.76 -1.72
C TRP A 89 -2.57 2.79 -1.08
N PHE A 90 -1.26 2.54 -1.11
CA PHE A 90 -0.24 3.42 -0.55
C PHE A 90 -0.30 4.82 -1.19
N PHE A 91 -0.32 4.88 -2.53
CA PHE A 91 -0.38 6.18 -3.20
C PHE A 91 -1.72 6.89 -3.04
N ASP A 92 -2.82 6.15 -2.92
CA ASP A 92 -4.15 6.69 -2.67
C ASP A 92 -4.26 7.25 -1.25
N ALA A 93 -3.85 6.49 -0.23
CA ALA A 93 -3.91 6.88 1.17
C ALA A 93 -2.94 8.02 1.53
N GLN A 94 -1.71 7.95 1.01
CA GLN A 94 -0.63 8.86 1.43
C GLN A 94 -0.52 10.10 0.53
N PHE A 95 -0.85 9.97 -0.75
CA PHE A 95 -0.70 11.04 -1.74
C PHE A 95 -2.03 11.43 -2.40
N GLY A 96 -3.16 10.81 -2.05
CA GLY A 96 -4.47 11.08 -2.67
C GLY A 96 -4.54 10.66 -4.14
N MET A 97 -3.64 9.79 -4.59
CA MET A 97 -3.52 9.38 -5.98
C MET A 97 -4.51 8.26 -6.30
N LYS A 98 -5.36 8.46 -7.30
CA LYS A 98 -6.38 7.46 -7.65
C LYS A 98 -5.71 6.13 -8.01
N GLN A 99 -6.10 5.07 -7.31
CA GLN A 99 -5.64 3.69 -7.55
C GLN A 99 -5.61 3.30 -9.04
N LYS A 100 -6.62 3.73 -9.82
CA LYS A 100 -6.67 3.49 -11.27
C LYS A 100 -5.42 3.97 -12.00
N GLU A 101 -4.85 5.11 -11.63
CA GLU A 101 -3.65 5.68 -12.28
C GLU A 101 -2.45 4.79 -12.01
N THR A 102 -2.27 4.35 -10.75
CA THR A 102 -1.22 3.39 -10.36
C THR A 102 -1.31 2.09 -11.16
N TYR A 103 -2.52 1.55 -11.34
CA TYR A 103 -2.71 0.34 -12.15
C TYR A 103 -2.41 0.56 -13.63
N GLN A 104 -2.85 1.68 -14.21
CA GLN A 104 -2.55 2.03 -15.61
C GLN A 104 -1.04 2.13 -15.85
N VAL A 105 -0.35 2.77 -14.92
CA VAL A 105 1.11 2.93 -14.90
C VAL A 105 1.83 1.58 -14.79
N ALA A 106 1.34 0.67 -13.95
CA ALA A 106 1.88 -0.68 -13.84
C ALA A 106 1.68 -1.54 -15.09
N GLY A 107 0.96 -1.04 -16.11
CA GLY A 107 0.51 -1.83 -17.24
C GLY A 107 -0.43 -2.97 -16.84
N LYS A 108 -0.96 -2.96 -15.61
CA LYS A 108 -1.86 -3.99 -15.08
C LYS A 108 -3.30 -3.58 -15.29
N THR A 109 -4.14 -4.53 -15.67
CA THR A 109 -5.59 -4.28 -15.75
C THR A 109 -6.13 -4.16 -14.33
N TYR A 110 -6.61 -2.97 -13.95
CA TYR A 110 -7.32 -2.79 -12.69
C TYR A 110 -8.54 -3.71 -12.64
N ARG A 111 -8.42 -4.82 -11.90
CA ARG A 111 -9.55 -5.63 -11.50
C ARG A 111 -10.04 -5.07 -10.19
N GLN A 112 -11.02 -4.18 -10.28
CA GLN A 112 -11.73 -3.67 -9.13
C GLN A 112 -12.15 -4.87 -8.27
N PRO A 113 -11.75 -4.92 -6.98
CA PRO A 113 -12.15 -6.02 -6.11
C PRO A 113 -13.68 -6.05 -6.14
N LYS A 114 -14.26 -7.22 -6.44
CA LYS A 114 -15.70 -7.40 -6.36
C LYS A 114 -16.08 -6.98 -4.95
N ARG A 115 -16.91 -5.93 -4.80
CA ARG A 115 -17.58 -5.64 -3.54
C ARG A 115 -18.30 -6.93 -3.15
N SER A 116 -17.72 -7.69 -2.24
CA SER A 116 -18.46 -8.74 -1.54
C SER A 116 -19.58 -8.02 -0.82
N LYS A 117 -20.80 -8.38 -1.19
CA LYS A 117 -22.04 -7.72 -0.83
C LYS A 117 -22.51 -8.19 0.53
#